data_AF-A0A7X6VCY8-F1
#
_entry.id   AF-A0A7X6VCY8-F1
#
_cell.length_a   1.000
_cell.length_b   1.000
_cell.length_c   1.000
_cell.angle_alpha   90.00
_cell.angle_beta   90.00
_cell.angle_gamma   90.00
#
_symmetry.space_group_name_H-M   'P 1'
#
loop_
_entity.id
_entity.type
_entity.pdbx_description
1 polymer ?
#
loop_
_entity_poly.entity_id
_entity_poly.type
_entity_poly.pdbx_seq_one_letter_code
_entity_poly.pdbx_strand_id
1 'polypeptide(L)'
;MDERLRDVFTGKVVNKAYTINTGVDEFPRYVVEYLIDNYCSDETFSADMELVVRRLKENFVHGAEAEKIRHYIRENRNHSVIANLEARLVETEDKYWASIGSINENFVNISEKLVSQYPMLLSGGMWGTIDLTYD
;
A
#
# COMPACT_ATOMS: atom_id res chain seq x y z
N MET A 1 -21.33 8.93 -14.98
CA MET A 1 -20.66 7.63 -15.20
C MET A 1 -21.75 6.62 -15.51
N ASP A 2 -21.52 5.65 -16.40
CA ASP A 2 -22.55 4.65 -16.72
C ASP A 2 -22.69 3.66 -15.56
N GLU A 3 -23.87 3.62 -14.93
CA GLU A 3 -24.16 2.75 -13.79
C GLU A 3 -24.01 1.27 -14.15
N ARG A 4 -24.33 0.91 -15.40
CA ARG A 4 -24.21 -0.49 -15.87
C ARG A 4 -22.76 -0.97 -15.91
N LEU A 5 -21.80 -0.07 -16.16
CA LEU A 5 -20.39 -0.43 -16.14
C LEU A 5 -19.92 -0.74 -14.72
N ARG A 6 -20.39 0.00 -13.71
CA ARG A 6 -20.05 -0.27 -12.31
C ARG A 6 -20.68 -1.57 -11.79
N ASP A 7 -21.90 -1.86 -12.21
CA ASP A 7 -22.60 -3.09 -11.80
C ASP A 7 -21.90 -4.34 -12.35
N VAL A 8 -21.39 -4.28 -13.59
CA VAL A 8 -20.71 -5.42 -14.24
C VAL A 8 -19.26 -5.55 -13.81
N PHE A 9 -18.58 -4.42 -13.53
CA PHE A 9 -17.15 -4.36 -13.22
C PHE A 9 -16.89 -3.73 -11.84
N THR A 10 -17.61 -4.18 -10.81
CA THR A 10 -17.43 -3.69 -9.44
C THR A 10 -15.98 -3.79 -8.99
N GLY A 11 -15.42 -2.71 -8.44
CA GLY A 11 -14.02 -2.65 -8.00
C GLY A 11 -13.00 -2.54 -9.15
N LYS A 12 -13.44 -2.26 -10.38
CA LYS A 12 -12.56 -2.06 -11.55
C LYS A 12 -12.87 -0.81 -12.36
N VAL A 13 -13.78 0.07 -11.92
CA VAL A 13 -14.18 1.25 -12.69
C VAL A 13 -14.26 2.49 -11.81
N VAL A 14 -13.30 3.39 -12.01
CA VAL A 14 -13.21 4.65 -11.27
C VAL A 14 -13.61 5.84 -12.14
N ASN A 15 -14.32 6.82 -11.56
CA ASN A 15 -14.57 8.10 -12.21
C ASN A 15 -13.28 8.95 -12.18
N LYS A 16 -12.64 9.16 -13.32
CA LYS A 16 -11.37 9.91 -13.41
C LYS A 16 -11.48 11.38 -12.96
N ALA A 17 -12.68 11.96 -12.91
CA ALA A 17 -12.86 13.30 -12.35
C ALA A 17 -12.52 13.35 -10.85
N TYR A 18 -12.72 12.24 -10.13
CA TYR A 18 -12.48 12.12 -8.70
C TYR A 18 -11.03 11.78 -8.33
N THR A 19 -10.20 11.46 -9.32
CA THR A 19 -8.82 11.00 -9.12
C THR A 19 -7.81 12.11 -9.38
N ILE A 20 -8.28 13.33 -9.66
CA ILE A 20 -7.45 14.50 -9.98
C ILE A 20 -7.34 15.37 -8.72
N ASN A 21 -6.15 15.87 -8.42
CA ASN A 21 -5.87 16.79 -7.31
C ASN A 21 -6.33 16.25 -5.93
N THR A 22 -6.13 14.96 -5.68
CA THR A 22 -6.51 14.29 -4.43
C THR A 22 -5.65 14.70 -3.22
N GLY A 23 -4.52 15.40 -3.45
CA GLY A 23 -3.62 15.86 -2.40
C GLY A 23 -2.86 14.73 -1.70
N VAL A 24 -2.66 13.61 -2.41
CA VAL A 24 -1.91 12.42 -2.02
C VAL A 24 -0.99 11.98 -3.17
N ASP A 25 -0.25 12.95 -3.72
CA ASP A 25 0.60 12.79 -4.90
C ASP A 25 1.83 11.89 -4.65
N GLU A 26 2.11 11.58 -3.39
CA GLU A 26 3.16 10.66 -2.96
C GLU A 26 2.84 9.20 -3.31
N PHE A 27 1.58 8.89 -3.58
CA PHE A 27 1.12 7.54 -3.92
C PHE A 27 0.95 7.38 -5.44
N PRO A 28 1.25 6.20 -6.00
CA PRO A 28 0.94 5.92 -7.39
C PRO A 28 -0.56 6.07 -7.65
N ARG A 29 -0.91 6.67 -8.80
CA ARG A 29 -2.31 6.96 -9.15
C ARG A 29 -3.22 5.74 -9.04
N TYR A 30 -2.76 4.56 -9.47
CA TYR A 30 -3.57 3.34 -9.41
C TYR A 30 -3.91 2.89 -7.98
N VAL A 31 -3.08 3.23 -6.98
CA VAL A 31 -3.37 2.94 -5.56
C VAL A 31 -4.54 3.81 -5.09
N VAL A 32 -4.48 5.10 -5.39
CA VAL A 32 -5.54 6.05 -5.04
C VAL A 32 -6.84 5.70 -5.77
N GLU A 33 -6.75 5.33 -7.04
CA GLU A 33 -7.89 4.86 -7.84
C GLU A 33 -8.55 3.61 -7.24
N TYR A 34 -7.73 2.63 -6.83
CA TYR A 34 -8.22 1.44 -6.14
C TYR A 34 -8.94 1.80 -4.84
N LEU A 35 -8.38 2.69 -4.02
CA LEU A 35 -8.99 3.08 -2.75
C LEU A 35 -10.30 3.85 -2.96
N ILE A 36 -10.35 4.76 -3.93
CA ILE A 36 -11.58 5.48 -4.26
C ILE A 36 -12.67 4.50 -4.69
N ASP A 37 -12.35 3.54 -5.56
CA ASP A 37 -13.34 2.59 -6.07
C ASP A 37 -13.83 1.59 -5.00
N ASN A 38 -12.97 1.23 -4.04
CA ASN A 38 -13.33 0.27 -3.00
C ASN A 38 -13.98 0.90 -1.76
N TYR A 39 -13.77 2.19 -1.51
CA TYR A 39 -14.18 2.84 -0.26
C TYR A 39 -15.06 4.08 -0.44
N CYS A 40 -15.15 4.68 -1.63
CA CYS A 40 -15.98 5.85 -1.86
C CYS A 40 -17.26 5.50 -2.62
N SER A 41 -18.41 5.86 -2.07
CA SER A 41 -19.67 5.84 -2.81
C SER A 41 -19.92 7.19 -3.48
N ASP A 42 -20.75 7.24 -4.53
CA ASP A 42 -21.13 8.52 -5.15
C ASP A 42 -21.99 9.38 -4.21
N GLU A 43 -22.76 8.76 -3.31
CA GLU A 43 -23.67 9.45 -2.38
C GLU A 43 -22.93 10.13 -1.24
N THR A 44 -21.85 9.50 -0.75
CA THR A 44 -21.05 9.96 0.39
C THR A 44 -19.62 10.35 0.00
N PHE A 45 -19.38 10.60 -1.30
CA PHE A 45 -18.04 10.71 -1.88
C PHE A 45 -17.09 11.62 -1.11
N SER A 46 -17.53 12.83 -0.75
CA SER A 46 -16.67 13.79 -0.04
C SER A 46 -16.23 13.29 1.33
N ALA A 47 -17.12 12.65 2.09
CA ALA A 47 -16.81 12.12 3.42
C ALA A 47 -15.93 10.87 3.32
N ASP A 48 -16.20 9.99 2.35
CA ASP A 48 -15.41 8.79 2.12
C ASP A 48 -14.00 9.14 1.65
N MET A 49 -13.89 10.13 0.75
CA MET A 49 -12.60 10.62 0.27
C MET A 49 -11.77 11.22 1.40
N GLU A 50 -12.38 12.00 2.30
CA GLU A 50 -11.70 12.52 3.48
C GLU A 50 -11.14 11.39 4.35
N LEU A 51 -11.92 10.32 4.55
CA LEU A 51 -11.47 9.14 5.29
C LEU A 51 -10.30 8.42 4.58
N VAL A 52 -10.37 8.26 3.25
CA VAL A 52 -9.30 7.65 2.44
C VAL A 52 -8.02 8.48 2.55
N VAL A 53 -8.11 9.80 2.35
CA VAL A 53 -6.95 10.71 2.47
C VAL A 53 -6.37 10.66 3.88
N ARG A 54 -7.22 10.66 4.91
CA ARG A 54 -6.77 10.56 6.30
C ARG A 54 -6.00 9.25 6.52
N ARG A 55 -6.56 8.11 6.11
CA ARG A 55 -5.87 6.80 6.23
C ARG A 55 -4.56 6.76 5.46
N LEU A 56 -4.52 7.31 4.25
CA LEU A 56 -3.28 7.39 3.48
C LEU A 56 -2.23 8.19 4.25
N LYS A 57 -2.57 9.37 4.75
CA LYS A 57 -1.63 10.23 5.50
C LYS A 57 -1.20 9.64 6.84
N GLU A 58 -2.08 8.94 7.55
CA GLU A 58 -1.77 8.28 8.82
C GLU A 58 -0.81 7.09 8.63
N ASN A 59 -0.93 6.36 7.52
CA ASN A 59 -0.11 5.17 7.23
C ASN A 59 1.04 5.45 6.25
N PHE A 60 1.21 6.71 5.81
CA PHE A 60 2.29 7.11 4.92
C PHE A 60 3.53 7.49 5.70
N VAL A 61 4.64 6.87 5.34
CA VAL A 61 5.95 7.22 5.90
C VAL A 61 6.65 8.19 4.97
N HIS A 62 6.92 9.40 5.47
CA HIS A 62 7.86 10.30 4.80
C HIS A 62 9.27 9.76 5.00
N GLY A 63 10.09 9.72 3.94
CA GLY A 63 11.43 9.14 4.01
C GLY A 63 12.34 9.75 5.09
N ALA A 64 12.13 11.03 5.45
CA ALA A 64 12.84 11.70 6.54
C ALA A 64 12.51 11.14 7.94
N GLU A 65 11.39 10.42 8.08
CA GLU A 65 10.90 9.86 9.35
C GLU A 65 11.05 8.34 9.44
N ALA A 66 11.71 7.71 8.45
CA ALA A 66 11.91 6.26 8.39
C ALA A 66 12.49 5.69 9.70
N GLU A 67 13.53 6.33 10.28
CA GLU A 67 14.12 5.90 11.56
C GLU A 67 13.13 5.96 12.73
N LYS A 68 12.33 7.02 12.80
CA LYS A 68 11.33 7.18 13.88
C LYS A 68 10.29 6.08 13.79
N ILE A 69 9.86 5.74 12.57
CA ILE A 69 8.86 4.69 12.37
C ILE A 69 9.46 3.32 12.67
N ARG A 70 10.68 3.01 12.22
CA ARG A 70 11.33 1.76 12.62
C ARG A 70 11.50 1.63 14.14
N HIS A 71 11.86 2.72 14.82
CA HIS A 71 11.87 2.77 16.28
C HIS A 71 10.47 2.52 16.87
N TYR A 72 9.43 3.15 16.35
CA TYR A 72 8.05 2.95 16.79
C TYR A 72 7.59 1.50 16.61
N ILE A 73 7.85 0.88 15.45
CA ILE A 73 7.51 -0.52 15.16
C ILE A 73 8.22 -1.44 16.15
N ARG A 74 9.48 -1.15 16.49
CA ARG A 74 10.25 -1.93 17.48
C ARG A 74 9.62 -1.89 18.87
N GLU A 75 9.22 -0.72 19.32
CA GLU A 75 8.64 -0.53 20.66
C GLU A 75 7.21 -1.09 20.75
N ASN A 76 6.40 -0.92 19.68
CA ASN A 76 4.97 -1.25 19.71
C ASN A 76 4.65 -2.63 19.10
N ARG A 77 5.63 -3.27 18.44
CA ARG A 77 5.57 -4.59 17.79
C ARG A 77 4.52 -4.78 16.69
N ASN A 78 3.54 -3.92 16.57
CA ASN A 78 2.53 -4.01 15.52
C ASN A 78 2.30 -2.63 14.90
N HIS A 79 2.52 -2.54 13.60
CA HIS A 79 2.28 -1.32 12.84
C HIS A 79 1.98 -1.68 11.38
N SER A 80 0.97 -1.02 10.82
CA SER A 80 0.60 -1.17 9.42
C SER A 80 1.10 0.04 8.63
N VAL A 81 1.64 -0.21 7.43
CA VAL A 81 2.05 0.85 6.50
C VAL A 81 1.45 0.60 5.13
N ILE A 82 1.15 1.67 4.38
CA ILE A 82 0.79 1.56 2.97
C ILE A 82 2.05 1.86 2.14
N ALA A 83 2.61 0.83 1.51
CA ALA A 83 3.88 0.96 0.79
C ALA A 83 4.01 -0.08 -0.33
N ASN A 84 5.00 0.12 -1.20
CA ASN A 84 5.47 -0.93 -2.10
C ASN A 84 6.29 -1.95 -1.29
N LEU A 85 5.98 -3.23 -1.46
CA LEU A 85 6.80 -4.34 -0.99
C LEU A 85 7.44 -5.02 -2.19
N GLU A 86 8.75 -5.10 -2.20
CA GLU A 86 9.53 -5.87 -3.19
C GLU A 86 10.20 -7.05 -2.49
N ALA A 87 10.35 -8.18 -3.19
CA ALA A 87 11.05 -9.34 -2.66
C ALA A 87 12.15 -9.77 -3.64
N ARG A 88 13.24 -10.30 -3.09
CA ARG A 88 14.34 -10.91 -3.86
C ARG A 88 14.83 -12.17 -3.19
N LEU A 89 15.19 -13.17 -3.98
CA LEU A 89 15.90 -14.35 -3.49
C LEU A 89 17.37 -13.99 -3.27
N VAL A 90 17.90 -14.36 -2.10
CA VAL A 90 19.33 -14.33 -1.81
C VAL A 90 19.80 -15.78 -1.74
N GLU A 91 20.34 -16.26 -2.85
CA GLU A 91 20.72 -17.68 -3.05
C GLU A 91 21.78 -18.15 -2.03
N THR A 92 22.69 -17.26 -1.62
CA THR A 92 23.72 -17.57 -0.62
C THR A 92 23.15 -17.86 0.77
N GLU A 93 21.93 -17.41 1.03
CA GLU A 93 21.21 -17.61 2.29
C GLU A 93 20.02 -18.57 2.14
N ASP A 94 19.74 -19.02 0.92
CA ASP A 94 18.55 -19.79 0.55
C ASP A 94 17.26 -19.16 1.11
N LYS A 95 17.15 -17.84 1.01
CA LYS A 95 16.08 -17.07 1.65
C LYS A 95 15.63 -15.87 0.82
N TYR A 96 14.34 -15.54 0.90
CA TYR A 96 13.82 -14.27 0.40
C TYR A 96 13.97 -13.15 1.42
N TRP A 97 14.45 -12.01 0.94
CA TRP A 97 14.41 -10.75 1.67
C TRP A 97 13.50 -9.77 0.97
N ALA A 98 12.67 -9.09 1.75
CA ALA A 98 11.81 -8.04 1.24
C ALA A 98 12.38 -6.64 1.52
N SER A 99 11.96 -5.68 0.71
CA SER A 99 12.37 -4.28 0.79
C SER A 99 11.14 -3.38 0.78
N ILE A 100 11.14 -2.40 1.69
CA ILE A 100 10.09 -1.39 1.85
C ILE A 100 10.76 -0.02 1.77
N GLY A 101 10.73 0.57 0.57
CA GLY A 101 11.46 1.81 0.28
C GLY A 101 11.04 3.00 1.15
N SER A 102 9.76 3.11 1.51
CA SER A 102 9.24 4.23 2.32
C SER A 102 9.83 4.30 3.73
N ILE A 103 10.25 3.15 4.30
CA ILE A 103 10.94 3.07 5.59
C ILE A 103 12.43 2.74 5.43
N ASN A 104 12.99 2.80 4.23
CA ASN A 104 14.40 2.50 3.93
C ASN A 104 14.89 1.18 4.58
N GLU A 105 14.10 0.11 4.47
CA GLU A 105 14.45 -1.22 4.97
C GLU A 105 14.56 -2.20 3.81
N ASN A 106 15.64 -2.96 3.74
CA ASN A 106 15.96 -3.86 2.63
C ASN A 106 16.11 -5.33 3.05
N PHE A 107 16.07 -5.60 4.36
CA PHE A 107 16.20 -6.93 4.95
C PHE A 107 14.96 -7.25 5.79
N VAL A 108 13.77 -7.00 5.24
CA VAL A 108 12.51 -7.40 5.87
C VAL A 108 12.33 -8.91 5.72
N ASN A 109 12.13 -9.60 6.85
CA ASN A 109 11.84 -11.03 6.85
C ASN A 109 10.48 -11.28 6.18
N ILE A 110 10.44 -12.19 5.20
CA ILE A 110 9.23 -12.52 4.44
C ILE A 110 9.16 -14.03 4.27
N SER A 111 7.98 -14.60 4.51
CA SER A 111 7.77 -16.04 4.31
C SER A 111 7.68 -16.41 2.83
N GLU A 112 8.23 -17.57 2.46
CA GLU A 112 8.09 -18.13 1.10
C GLU A 112 6.64 -18.32 0.67
N LYS A 113 5.75 -18.59 1.63
CA LYS A 113 4.31 -18.70 1.38
C LYS A 113 3.76 -17.38 0.83
N LEU A 114 4.16 -16.24 1.39
CA LEU A 114 3.70 -14.93 0.95
C LEU A 114 4.27 -14.59 -0.44
N VAL A 115 5.54 -14.90 -0.70
CA VAL A 115 6.16 -14.74 -2.02
C VAL A 115 5.46 -15.60 -3.08
N SER A 116 5.15 -16.85 -2.76
CA SER A 116 4.46 -17.79 -3.65
C SER A 116 3.01 -17.37 -3.93
N GLN A 117 2.33 -16.84 -2.91
CA GLN A 117 0.97 -16.31 -3.05
C GLN A 117 0.93 -15.06 -3.91
N TYR A 118 1.98 -14.25 -3.88
CA TYR A 118 2.06 -12.97 -4.58
C TYR A 118 3.32 -12.87 -5.46
N PRO A 119 3.34 -13.54 -6.63
CA PRO A 119 4.53 -13.61 -7.48
C PRO A 119 5.04 -12.25 -7.97
N MET A 120 4.16 -11.26 -8.07
CA MET A 120 4.52 -9.89 -8.48
C MET A 120 5.50 -9.22 -7.50
N LEU A 121 5.60 -9.70 -6.25
CA LEU A 121 6.64 -9.24 -5.32
C LEU A 121 8.06 -9.43 -5.87
N LEU A 122 8.28 -10.45 -6.72
CA LEU A 122 9.55 -10.72 -7.40
C LEU A 122 9.72 -9.95 -8.72
N SER A 123 8.74 -9.13 -9.11
CA SER A 123 8.66 -8.46 -10.42
C SER A 123 8.34 -6.97 -10.29
N GLY A 124 9.09 -6.25 -9.46
CA GLY A 124 8.92 -4.81 -9.21
C GLY A 124 8.01 -4.47 -8.03
N GLY A 125 7.52 -5.49 -7.32
CA GLY A 125 6.81 -5.33 -6.07
C GLY A 125 5.30 -5.16 -6.21
N MET A 126 4.65 -4.99 -5.07
CA MET A 126 3.24 -4.69 -4.99
C MET A 126 2.97 -3.62 -3.94
N TRP A 127 2.04 -2.72 -4.25
CA TRP A 127 1.50 -1.80 -3.27
C TRP A 127 0.38 -2.46 -2.47
N GLY A 128 0.41 -2.25 -1.17
CA GLY A 128 -0.65 -2.70 -0.28
C GLY A 128 -0.45 -2.22 1.15
N THR A 129 -1.35 -2.65 2.02
CA THR A 129 -1.18 -2.53 3.46
C THR A 129 -0.27 -3.66 3.93
N ILE A 130 0.83 -3.31 4.59
CA ILE A 130 1.84 -4.25 5.09
C ILE A 130 1.81 -4.16 6.61
N ASP A 131 1.53 -5.28 7.27
CA ASP A 131 1.66 -5.40 8.71
C ASP A 131 3.07 -5.81 9.08
N LEU A 132 3.74 -5.00 9.90
CA LEU A 132 5.13 -5.16 10.30
C LEU A 132 5.23 -5.45 11.78
N THR A 133 6.12 -6.38 12.12
CA THR A 133 6.54 -6.70 13.48
C THR A 133 8.05 -6.90 13.51
N TYR A 134 8.66 -6.65 14.67
CA TYR A 134 10.04 -7.08 14.93
C TYR A 134 10.04 -8.51 15.43
N ASP A 135 10.91 -9.32 14.84
CA ASP A 135 11.27 -10.66 15.31
C ASP A 135 11.84 -10.64 16.76
#